data_AF-A0AAF5DH97-F1
#
_entry.id   AF-A0AAF5DH97-F1
#
_cell.length_a   1.000
_cell.length_b   1.000
_cell.length_c   1.000
_cell.angle_alpha   90.00
_cell.angle_beta   90.00
_cell.angle_gamma   90.00
#
_symmetry.space_group_name_H-M   'P 1'
#
loop_
_entity.id
_entity.type
_entity.pdbx_description
1 polymer ?
#
loop_
_entity_poly.entity_id
_entity_poly.type
_entity_poly.pdbx_seq_one_letter_code
_entity_poly.pdbx_strand_id
1 'polypeptide(L)'
;LLLTMLTSSFFVFITTLVSFAVLTVSQRNGDKIDKLPGLNFDINFNHYSGYFQVSETHFLHYWFVESQGNPEKDPVIFWFNGGPGCSSIDGLLNEMGPYTTADDGKSLKENPYAWNKLANVMYIESPAGVGYSYSIDGNTTTNDDQTALENYNAVKEFYKLYPKFRRNPLFIMAESYGGVYGPSLTAKIVEGMKDFKINLKGMAIGNGYVNEKLNIDTSVRFAYGHGIIDEKIWTTLEHECCNGCIESCDLTQVDGHCARIVEDIFQFLWFGGLNPYDLYRNCDPNPDVNSKKMEAIQRGVTFLRSIPAYSRLFKADLYRKYSQPTVMGASVPCLNDSELVTYMNSPETRKALHIPDSVESWDICSDKITTSYQKQYSDMTPFFKTIIEGNVRILLYYGDTDMACNFMMGQQFAASLGLKRRLSKQPWKFDRQIAGFKTIYDGLTFLTVRGAGHMAPQWKAPQIEKKKAKYDDKKVIIESMKKILEESNNKVEENINKFDEIKGRIINEQGRELEKIILDKIPEEIVSMTNAKYFELRYEALSENNHINMEDTMYNFDKIRERVKKGKATIEEEKIYKSIKAYGNKVLTCLTRG
;
A
#
# COMPACT_ATOMS: atom_id res chain seq x y z
N LEU A 1 46.11 -29.09 -30.87
CA LEU A 1 46.19 -27.96 -29.90
C LEU A 1 44.88 -27.17 -29.84
N LEU A 2 44.39 -26.51 -30.90
CA LEU A 2 43.08 -25.82 -30.85
C LEU A 2 41.89 -26.76 -30.57
N LEU A 3 41.81 -27.91 -31.26
CA LEU A 3 40.71 -28.87 -31.05
C LEU A 3 40.68 -29.43 -29.62
N THR A 4 41.85 -29.71 -29.05
CA THR A 4 42.00 -30.23 -27.67
C THR A 4 41.67 -29.18 -26.61
N MET A 5 41.90 -27.90 -26.87
CA MET A 5 41.49 -26.82 -25.96
C MET A 5 39.99 -26.54 -26.02
N LEU A 6 39.38 -26.68 -27.21
CA LEU A 6 37.92 -26.55 -27.36
C LEU A 6 37.17 -27.67 -26.65
N THR A 7 37.63 -28.93 -26.75
CA THR A 7 36.98 -30.05 -26.07
C THR A 7 37.11 -29.96 -24.55
N SER A 8 38.31 -29.65 -24.03
CA SER A 8 38.51 -29.48 -22.59
C SER A 8 37.71 -28.30 -22.02
N SER A 9 37.65 -27.16 -22.73
CA SER A 9 36.79 -26.04 -22.33
C SER A 9 35.30 -26.40 -22.35
N PHE A 10 34.86 -27.19 -23.35
CA PHE A 10 33.47 -27.64 -23.45
C PHE A 10 33.09 -28.63 -22.35
N PHE A 11 33.98 -29.58 -21.99
CA PHE A 11 33.77 -30.50 -20.88
C PHE A 11 33.74 -29.79 -19.52
N VAL A 12 34.60 -28.79 -19.30
CA VAL A 12 34.56 -27.95 -18.09
C VAL A 12 33.24 -27.15 -18.03
N PHE A 13 32.74 -26.66 -19.17
CA PHE A 13 31.45 -25.96 -19.24
C PHE A 13 30.25 -26.86 -18.94
N ILE A 14 30.22 -28.09 -19.49
CA ILE A 14 29.13 -29.04 -19.23
C ILE A 14 29.13 -29.48 -17.76
N THR A 15 30.30 -29.83 -17.22
CA THR A 15 30.40 -30.27 -15.81
C THR A 15 29.97 -29.18 -14.84
N THR A 16 30.40 -27.94 -15.03
CA THR A 16 29.95 -26.80 -14.21
C THR A 16 28.44 -26.53 -14.34
N LEU A 17 27.87 -26.60 -15.56
CA LEU A 17 26.42 -26.46 -15.77
C LEU A 17 25.62 -27.56 -15.07
N VAL A 18 26.06 -28.82 -15.15
CA VAL A 18 25.38 -29.96 -14.49
C VAL A 18 25.47 -29.82 -12.97
N SER A 19 26.65 -29.51 -12.42
CA SER A 19 26.81 -29.28 -10.97
C SER A 19 25.93 -28.14 -10.45
N PHE A 20 25.84 -27.03 -11.19
CA PHE A 20 25.01 -25.88 -10.80
C PHE A 20 23.51 -26.20 -10.86
N ALA A 21 23.07 -26.93 -11.90
CA ALA A 21 21.69 -27.40 -12.01
C ALA A 21 21.32 -28.38 -10.87
N VAL A 22 22.23 -29.29 -10.51
CA VAL A 22 21.99 -30.25 -9.41
C VAL A 22 21.89 -29.52 -8.05
N LEU A 23 22.77 -28.55 -7.77
CA LEU A 23 22.73 -27.77 -6.52
C LEU A 23 21.45 -26.94 -6.38
N THR A 24 21.05 -26.22 -7.44
CA THR A 24 19.81 -25.40 -7.43
C THR A 24 18.54 -26.25 -7.30
N VAL A 25 18.47 -27.39 -7.99
CA VAL A 25 17.34 -28.34 -7.85
C VAL A 25 17.33 -28.95 -6.45
N SER A 26 18.49 -29.27 -5.88
CA SER A 26 18.61 -29.79 -4.51
C SER A 26 18.12 -28.77 -3.48
N GLN A 27 18.52 -27.50 -3.59
CA GLN A 27 18.06 -26.44 -2.68
C GLN A 27 16.54 -26.21 -2.83
N ARG A 28 16.02 -26.10 -4.06
CA ARG A 28 14.58 -25.91 -4.28
C ARG A 28 13.73 -27.06 -3.71
N ASN A 29 14.21 -28.30 -3.80
CA ASN A 29 13.53 -29.44 -3.20
C ASN A 29 13.67 -29.44 -1.67
N GLY A 30 14.80 -28.97 -1.14
CA GLY A 30 15.02 -28.80 0.30
C GLY A 30 14.14 -27.72 0.93
N ASP A 31 13.89 -26.63 0.22
CA ASP A 31 13.12 -25.49 0.73
C ASP A 31 11.60 -25.73 0.68
N LYS A 32 11.11 -26.80 0.04
CA LYS A 32 9.67 -27.05 -0.07
C LYS A 32 9.08 -27.35 1.32
N ILE A 33 7.97 -26.70 1.65
CA ILE A 33 7.19 -27.05 2.84
C ILE A 33 6.21 -28.15 2.44
N ASP A 34 6.41 -29.36 2.96
CA ASP A 34 5.53 -30.51 2.66
C ASP A 34 4.29 -30.56 3.54
N LYS A 35 4.44 -30.17 4.81
CA LYS A 35 3.33 -30.10 5.78
C LYS A 35 3.54 -28.93 6.71
N LEU A 36 2.56 -28.03 6.74
CA LEU A 36 2.53 -26.91 7.66
C LEU A 36 1.64 -27.26 8.87
N PRO A 37 2.12 -27.12 10.12
CA PRO A 37 1.31 -27.42 11.30
C PRO A 37 0.13 -26.45 11.43
N GLY A 38 -0.97 -26.93 12.00
CA GLY A 38 -2.19 -26.13 12.20
C GLY A 38 -3.06 -25.93 10.96
N LEU A 39 -2.64 -26.42 9.79
CA LEU A 39 -3.40 -26.33 8.55
C LEU A 39 -4.51 -27.41 8.53
N ASN A 40 -5.77 -26.98 8.67
CA ASN A 40 -6.94 -27.87 8.75
C ASN A 40 -7.76 -27.94 7.44
N PHE A 41 -7.18 -27.49 6.32
CA PHE A 41 -7.81 -27.47 5.00
C PHE A 41 -6.77 -27.81 3.93
N ASP A 42 -7.24 -28.33 2.80
CA ASP A 42 -6.37 -28.70 1.69
C ASP A 42 -5.92 -27.47 0.90
N ILE A 43 -4.66 -27.47 0.46
CA ILE A 43 -4.07 -26.42 -0.39
C ILE A 43 -3.76 -26.98 -1.77
N ASN A 44 -3.92 -26.16 -2.80
CA ASN A 44 -3.71 -26.54 -4.21
C ASN A 44 -2.46 -25.88 -4.84
N PHE A 45 -1.57 -25.33 -4.04
CA PHE A 45 -0.36 -24.63 -4.46
C PHE A 45 0.84 -25.11 -3.65
N ASN A 46 2.05 -24.96 -4.19
CA ASN A 46 3.27 -25.19 -3.42
C ASN A 46 3.68 -23.93 -2.68
N HIS A 47 4.37 -24.13 -1.57
CA HIS A 47 5.07 -23.08 -0.86
C HIS A 47 6.44 -23.58 -0.39
N TYR A 48 7.34 -22.64 -0.18
CA TYR A 48 8.75 -22.88 0.09
C TYR A 48 9.23 -21.92 1.17
N SER A 49 10.04 -22.41 2.10
CA SER A 49 10.71 -21.62 3.14
C SER A 49 12.20 -21.89 3.06
N GLY A 50 13.02 -20.86 3.08
CA GLY A 50 14.47 -21.04 2.98
C GLY A 50 15.22 -19.73 3.13
N TYR A 51 16.47 -19.72 2.70
CA TYR A 51 17.36 -18.57 2.85
C TYR A 51 18.02 -18.19 1.53
N PHE A 52 18.04 -16.89 1.26
CA PHE A 52 18.91 -16.30 0.25
C PHE A 52 20.18 -15.78 0.91
N GLN A 53 21.33 -16.25 0.45
CA GLN A 53 22.61 -15.62 0.78
C GLN A 53 22.74 -14.32 -0.02
N VAL A 54 22.64 -13.18 0.66
CA VAL A 54 22.59 -11.85 0.01
C VAL A 54 23.89 -11.06 0.15
N SER A 55 24.78 -11.51 1.02
CA SER A 55 26.15 -11.02 1.18
C SER A 55 27.07 -12.16 1.64
N GLU A 56 28.33 -11.88 1.95
CA GLU A 56 29.24 -12.89 2.51
C GLU A 56 28.73 -13.44 3.86
N THR A 57 28.03 -12.62 4.63
CA THR A 57 27.62 -12.96 6.00
C THR A 57 26.10 -12.99 6.22
N HIS A 58 25.31 -12.32 5.38
CA HIS A 58 23.87 -12.16 5.59
C HIS A 58 23.03 -13.18 4.81
N PHE A 59 22.05 -13.73 5.52
CA PHE A 59 21.06 -14.65 4.99
C PHE A 59 19.66 -14.10 5.27
N LEU A 60 18.89 -13.87 4.21
CA LEU A 60 17.50 -13.43 4.33
C LEU A 60 16.58 -14.65 4.24
N HIS A 61 15.81 -14.88 5.29
CA HIS A 61 14.73 -15.85 5.27
C HIS A 61 13.63 -15.37 4.33
N TYR A 62 13.09 -16.31 3.57
CA TYR A 62 11.98 -16.07 2.67
C TYR A 62 10.90 -17.14 2.86
N TRP A 63 9.66 -16.74 2.63
CA TRP A 63 8.54 -17.66 2.45
C TRP A 63 7.89 -17.36 1.10
N PHE A 64 8.00 -18.29 0.16
CA PHE A 64 7.46 -18.18 -1.19
C PHE A 64 6.19 -19.01 -1.33
N VAL A 65 5.11 -18.40 -1.81
CA VAL A 65 3.83 -19.04 -2.05
C VAL A 65 3.48 -18.95 -3.54
N GLU A 66 3.32 -20.10 -4.20
CA GLU A 66 2.92 -20.14 -5.60
C GLU A 66 1.45 -19.72 -5.80
N SER A 67 1.14 -19.23 -7.01
CA SER A 67 -0.23 -18.89 -7.40
C SER A 67 -1.16 -20.11 -7.34
N GLN A 68 -2.39 -19.93 -6.87
CA GLN A 68 -3.44 -20.95 -6.94
C GLN A 68 -3.96 -21.15 -8.39
N GLY A 69 -3.62 -20.24 -9.30
CA GLY A 69 -3.99 -20.26 -10.71
C GLY A 69 -2.97 -21.01 -11.56
N ASN A 70 -2.18 -20.27 -12.34
CA ASN A 70 -1.09 -20.81 -13.15
C ASN A 70 0.24 -20.17 -12.73
N PRO A 71 0.96 -20.76 -11.75
CA PRO A 71 2.24 -20.22 -11.25
C PRO A 71 3.21 -19.80 -12.36
N GLU A 72 3.33 -20.59 -13.43
CA GLU A 72 4.29 -20.33 -14.52
C GLU A 72 3.93 -19.13 -15.40
N LYS A 73 2.69 -18.65 -15.35
CA LYS A 73 2.22 -17.51 -16.15
C LYS A 73 1.83 -16.29 -15.29
N ASP A 74 1.37 -16.55 -14.08
CA ASP A 74 0.86 -15.52 -13.17
C ASP A 74 2.01 -14.63 -12.67
N PRO A 75 1.73 -13.36 -12.33
CA PRO A 75 2.73 -12.44 -11.82
C PRO A 75 3.51 -12.97 -10.61
N VAL A 76 4.68 -12.39 -10.37
CA VAL A 76 5.42 -12.53 -9.10
C VAL A 76 5.33 -11.21 -8.35
N ILE A 77 5.02 -11.28 -7.07
CA ILE A 77 5.02 -10.16 -6.13
C ILE A 77 6.12 -10.42 -5.12
N PHE A 78 7.00 -9.45 -4.89
CA PHE A 78 7.84 -9.42 -3.70
C PHE A 78 7.18 -8.49 -2.69
N TRP A 79 7.02 -8.95 -1.45
CA TRP A 79 6.38 -8.23 -0.36
C TRP A 79 7.37 -7.91 0.75
N PHE A 80 7.29 -6.67 1.26
CA PHE A 80 8.13 -6.14 2.34
C PHE A 80 7.30 -5.33 3.35
N ASN A 81 7.18 -5.79 4.59
CA ASN A 81 6.69 -4.93 5.69
C ASN A 81 7.79 -3.93 6.13
N GLY A 82 7.39 -2.90 6.89
CA GLY A 82 8.24 -1.76 7.25
C GLY A 82 8.82 -1.80 8.68
N GLY A 83 8.79 -0.64 9.36
CA GLY A 83 9.22 -0.49 10.75
C GLY A 83 10.71 -0.31 11.05
N PRO A 84 11.60 0.08 10.11
CA PRO A 84 12.57 -0.89 9.60
C PRO A 84 12.92 -1.97 10.62
N GLY A 85 12.67 -3.23 10.29
CA GLY A 85 12.95 -4.32 11.22
C GLY A 85 11.77 -5.26 11.44
N CYS A 86 10.62 -5.02 10.80
CA CYS A 86 9.48 -5.91 10.88
C CYS A 86 9.46 -6.96 9.78
N SER A 87 9.02 -8.15 10.14
CA SER A 87 8.97 -9.33 9.31
C SER A 87 7.85 -9.23 8.28
N SER A 88 8.17 -9.62 7.05
CA SER A 88 7.17 -9.78 5.98
C SER A 88 6.24 -10.98 6.18
N ILE A 89 6.51 -11.83 7.17
CA ILE A 89 5.61 -12.93 7.54
C ILE A 89 4.37 -12.39 8.27
N ASP A 90 4.43 -11.18 8.83
CA ASP A 90 3.22 -10.48 9.28
C ASP A 90 2.23 -10.29 8.13
N GLY A 91 2.70 -9.77 6.99
CA GLY A 91 1.90 -9.73 5.76
C GLY A 91 1.35 -11.10 5.34
N LEU A 92 2.16 -12.15 5.45
CA LEU A 92 1.74 -13.51 5.08
C LEU A 92 0.61 -14.02 6.00
N LEU A 93 0.80 -13.97 7.32
CA LEU A 93 -0.04 -14.66 8.30
C LEU A 93 -1.08 -13.78 8.99
N ASN A 94 -1.04 -12.46 8.82
CA ASN A 94 -2.05 -11.56 9.38
C ASN A 94 -2.83 -10.78 8.32
N GLU A 95 -2.33 -10.66 7.09
CA GLU A 95 -2.98 -9.80 6.10
C GLU A 95 -3.40 -10.55 4.81
N MET A 96 -2.48 -10.82 3.88
CA MET A 96 -2.80 -11.17 2.48
C MET A 96 -2.39 -12.59 2.05
N GLY A 97 -1.70 -13.34 2.90
CA GLY A 97 -1.29 -14.69 2.56
C GLY A 97 -2.47 -15.66 2.49
N PRO A 98 -2.23 -16.89 2.02
CA PRO A 98 -3.27 -17.92 1.90
C PRO A 98 -3.86 -18.36 3.24
N TYR A 99 -3.17 -18.07 4.34
CA TYR A 99 -3.55 -18.50 5.67
C TYR A 99 -3.41 -17.32 6.63
N THR A 100 -4.25 -17.31 7.67
CA THR A 100 -4.11 -16.40 8.80
C THR A 100 -3.96 -17.16 10.10
N THR A 101 -3.17 -16.63 11.04
CA THR A 101 -3.02 -17.26 12.35
C THR A 101 -4.34 -17.22 13.12
N ALA A 102 -4.72 -18.35 13.70
CA ALA A 102 -5.89 -18.44 14.56
C ALA A 102 -5.59 -17.93 15.98
N ASP A 103 -6.64 -17.55 16.69
CA ASP A 103 -6.61 -16.99 18.04
C ASP A 103 -6.00 -17.95 19.10
N ASP A 104 -5.80 -19.22 18.76
CA ASP A 104 -5.15 -20.22 19.61
C ASP A 104 -3.62 -20.23 19.50
N GLY A 105 -3.04 -19.46 18.56
CA GLY A 105 -1.61 -19.44 18.26
C GLY A 105 -1.04 -20.77 17.76
N LYS A 106 -1.90 -21.70 17.28
CA LYS A 106 -1.52 -23.07 16.89
C LYS A 106 -2.12 -23.50 15.56
N SER A 107 -3.30 -22.99 15.23
CA SER A 107 -4.03 -23.32 14.02
C SER A 107 -3.92 -22.21 12.97
N LEU A 108 -4.11 -22.56 11.71
CA LEU A 108 -4.22 -21.62 10.60
C LEU A 108 -5.63 -21.66 10.01
N LYS A 109 -6.16 -20.49 9.68
CA LYS A 109 -7.46 -20.30 9.01
C LYS A 109 -7.23 -19.95 7.54
N GLU A 110 -8.04 -20.48 6.63
CA GLU A 110 -7.96 -20.12 5.21
C GLU A 110 -8.31 -18.64 5.02
N ASN A 111 -7.50 -17.92 4.25
CA ASN A 111 -7.80 -16.54 3.87
C ASN A 111 -8.56 -16.50 2.53
N PRO A 112 -9.85 -16.15 2.53
CA PRO A 112 -10.63 -16.08 1.29
C PRO A 112 -10.16 -14.96 0.33
N TYR A 113 -9.38 -13.99 0.81
CA TYR A 113 -8.88 -12.84 0.04
C TYR A 113 -7.36 -12.91 -0.21
N ALA A 114 -6.80 -14.12 -0.16
CA ALA A 114 -5.37 -14.32 -0.35
C ALA A 114 -4.87 -13.82 -1.73
N TRP A 115 -3.77 -13.08 -1.73
CA TRP A 115 -3.18 -12.55 -2.96
C TRP A 115 -2.60 -13.64 -3.85
N ASN A 116 -2.24 -14.79 -3.28
CA ASN A 116 -1.79 -15.92 -4.09
C ASN A 116 -2.89 -16.52 -4.98
N LYS A 117 -4.14 -16.07 -4.86
CA LYS A 117 -5.20 -16.37 -5.84
C LYS A 117 -4.94 -15.76 -7.21
N LEU A 118 -4.06 -14.76 -7.31
CA LEU A 118 -3.79 -13.98 -8.51
C LEU A 118 -2.31 -13.91 -8.90
N ALA A 119 -1.39 -14.27 -8.00
CA ALA A 119 0.05 -14.12 -8.20
C ALA A 119 0.83 -15.15 -7.39
N ASN A 120 2.10 -15.33 -7.73
CA ASN A 120 3.08 -15.94 -6.84
C ASN A 120 3.58 -14.83 -5.89
N VAL A 121 3.64 -15.07 -4.58
CA VAL A 121 4.00 -14.05 -3.61
C VAL A 121 5.21 -14.50 -2.81
N MET A 122 6.27 -13.68 -2.83
CA MET A 122 7.53 -13.86 -2.14
C MET A 122 7.57 -12.89 -0.95
N TYR A 123 7.51 -13.42 0.26
CA TYR A 123 7.64 -12.65 1.49
C TYR A 123 9.09 -12.74 1.97
N ILE A 124 9.78 -11.61 2.08
CA ILE A 124 11.19 -11.59 2.50
C ILE A 124 11.31 -10.86 3.84
N GLU A 125 11.93 -11.51 4.81
CA GLU A 125 12.26 -10.88 6.08
C GLU A 125 13.57 -10.12 5.91
N SER A 126 13.52 -8.79 5.83
CA SER A 126 14.71 -7.97 5.66
C SER A 126 14.73 -6.74 6.57
N PRO A 127 15.91 -6.28 6.99
CA PRO A 127 17.28 -6.81 6.72
C PRO A 127 17.65 -8.06 7.56
N ALA A 128 18.91 -8.51 7.50
CA ALA A 128 19.43 -9.53 8.42
C ALA A 128 19.23 -9.11 9.90
N GLY A 129 18.77 -10.03 10.74
CA GLY A 129 18.34 -9.78 12.12
C GLY A 129 16.83 -9.52 12.28
N VAL A 130 16.05 -9.58 11.20
CA VAL A 130 14.58 -9.52 11.20
C VAL A 130 13.99 -10.92 11.10
N GLY A 131 13.08 -11.25 12.01
CA GLY A 131 12.42 -12.55 12.04
C GLY A 131 13.44 -13.69 12.05
N TYR A 132 13.44 -14.54 11.02
CA TYR A 132 14.44 -15.60 10.89
C TYR A 132 15.69 -15.23 10.10
N SER A 133 15.76 -14.06 9.48
CA SER A 133 16.97 -13.60 8.79
C SER A 133 18.11 -13.36 9.77
N TYR A 134 19.32 -13.77 9.40
CA TYR A 134 20.46 -13.76 10.32
C TYR A 134 21.76 -13.35 9.63
N SER A 135 22.76 -13.00 10.45
CA SER A 135 24.15 -12.86 10.02
C SER A 135 25.03 -13.91 10.71
N ILE A 136 25.91 -14.57 9.96
CA ILE A 136 26.83 -15.60 10.50
C ILE A 136 27.89 -15.01 11.44
N ASP A 137 28.22 -13.72 11.33
CA ASP A 137 29.17 -13.02 12.19
C ASP A 137 28.48 -12.24 13.34
N GLY A 138 27.14 -12.30 13.41
CA GLY A 138 26.33 -11.58 14.39
C GLY A 138 26.20 -10.07 14.17
N ASN A 139 26.89 -9.49 13.18
CA ASN A 139 26.76 -8.10 12.82
C ASN A 139 25.49 -7.89 11.98
N THR A 140 24.55 -7.12 12.52
CA THR A 140 23.29 -6.78 11.83
C THR A 140 23.16 -5.26 11.66
N THR A 141 24.28 -4.53 11.73
CA THR A 141 24.32 -3.09 11.44
C THR A 141 24.00 -2.88 9.97
N THR A 142 23.01 -2.04 9.68
CA THR A 142 22.55 -1.83 8.30
C THR A 142 21.87 -0.48 8.14
N ASN A 143 21.62 -0.11 6.88
CA ASN A 143 21.03 1.14 6.44
C ASN A 143 20.15 0.93 5.19
N ASP A 144 19.53 1.99 4.68
CA ASP A 144 18.65 1.92 3.50
C ASP A 144 19.36 1.42 2.25
N ASP A 145 20.60 1.87 2.01
CA ASP A 145 21.38 1.47 0.83
C ASP A 145 21.75 -0.02 0.85
N GLN A 146 22.22 -0.51 1.99
CA GLN A 146 22.58 -1.91 2.19
C GLN A 146 21.35 -2.80 2.11
N THR A 147 20.25 -2.42 2.78
CA THR A 147 18.99 -3.18 2.74
C THR A 147 18.45 -3.25 1.31
N ALA A 148 18.48 -2.14 0.56
CA ALA A 148 18.07 -2.14 -0.85
C ALA A 148 18.97 -3.03 -1.73
N LEU A 149 20.29 -3.03 -1.49
CA LEU A 149 21.24 -3.87 -2.22
C LEU A 149 21.01 -5.37 -1.91
N GLU A 150 20.83 -5.72 -0.65
CA GLU A 150 20.60 -7.09 -0.20
C GLU A 150 19.25 -7.63 -0.66
N ASN A 151 18.20 -6.79 -0.62
CA ASN A 151 16.90 -7.13 -1.22
C ASN A 151 17.03 -7.33 -2.75
N TYR A 152 17.86 -6.54 -3.44
CA TYR A 152 18.12 -6.76 -4.87
C TYR A 152 18.90 -8.06 -5.12
N ASN A 153 19.84 -8.42 -4.24
CA ASN A 153 20.51 -9.71 -4.29
C ASN A 153 19.53 -10.86 -4.06
N ALA A 154 18.60 -10.75 -3.11
CA ALA A 154 17.54 -11.75 -2.91
C ALA A 154 16.66 -11.93 -4.15
N VAL A 155 16.30 -10.85 -4.86
CA VAL A 155 15.58 -10.94 -6.15
C VAL A 155 16.38 -11.72 -7.20
N LYS A 156 17.70 -11.52 -7.27
CA LYS A 156 18.57 -12.28 -8.18
C LYS A 156 18.66 -13.75 -7.77
N GLU A 157 18.83 -14.06 -6.48
CA GLU A 157 18.88 -15.43 -5.97
C GLU A 157 17.56 -16.18 -6.20
N PHE A 158 16.42 -15.51 -6.01
CA PHE A 158 15.11 -16.08 -6.37
C PHE A 158 15.08 -16.55 -7.82
N TYR A 159 15.54 -15.73 -8.76
CA TYR A 159 15.53 -16.10 -10.18
C TYR A 159 16.58 -17.17 -10.54
N LYS A 160 17.61 -17.37 -9.72
CA LYS A 160 18.54 -18.50 -9.85
C LYS A 160 17.90 -19.80 -9.36
N LEU A 161 17.18 -19.77 -8.23
CA LEU A 161 16.48 -20.94 -7.69
C LEU A 161 15.23 -21.31 -8.49
N TYR A 162 14.52 -20.31 -9.00
CA TYR A 162 13.25 -20.49 -9.71
C TYR A 162 13.27 -19.86 -11.11
N PRO A 163 14.14 -20.33 -12.03
CA PRO A 163 14.32 -19.73 -13.35
C PRO A 163 13.05 -19.76 -14.21
N LYS A 164 12.08 -20.65 -13.90
CA LYS A 164 10.78 -20.72 -14.59
C LYS A 164 9.99 -19.41 -14.51
N PHE A 165 10.15 -18.61 -13.44
CA PHE A 165 9.44 -17.34 -13.29
C PHE A 165 10.11 -16.16 -14.00
N ARG A 166 11.25 -16.36 -14.68
CA ARG A 166 12.03 -15.28 -15.33
C ARG A 166 11.22 -14.41 -16.30
N ARG A 167 10.18 -14.97 -16.91
CA ARG A 167 9.33 -14.28 -17.89
C ARG A 167 8.10 -13.64 -17.27
N ASN A 168 7.78 -13.96 -16.02
CA ASN A 168 6.56 -13.53 -15.36
C ASN A 168 6.65 -12.03 -15.04
N PRO A 169 5.53 -11.27 -15.13
CA PRO A 169 5.48 -9.90 -14.65
C PRO A 169 5.90 -9.80 -13.18
N LEU A 170 6.89 -8.97 -12.86
CA LEU A 170 7.30 -8.72 -11.48
C LEU A 170 6.67 -7.43 -10.94
N PHE A 171 6.20 -7.48 -9.70
CA PHE A 171 5.78 -6.33 -8.91
C PHE A 171 6.52 -6.28 -7.58
N ILE A 172 6.99 -5.09 -7.20
CA ILE A 172 7.54 -4.85 -5.86
C ILE A 172 6.45 -4.20 -5.02
N MET A 173 6.09 -4.81 -3.90
CA MET A 173 5.06 -4.30 -3.02
C MET A 173 5.59 -4.19 -1.59
N ALA A 174 5.18 -3.14 -0.88
CA ALA A 174 5.67 -2.89 0.46
C ALA A 174 4.69 -2.05 1.29
N GLU A 175 4.84 -2.07 2.60
CA GLU A 175 4.00 -1.34 3.55
C GLU A 175 4.81 -0.51 4.55
N SER A 176 4.28 0.63 5.02
CA SER A 176 4.87 1.39 6.13
C SER A 176 6.23 1.97 5.77
N TYR A 177 7.29 1.74 6.56
CA TYR A 177 8.68 2.02 6.16
C TYR A 177 9.12 1.26 4.89
N GLY A 178 8.33 0.29 4.44
CA GLY A 178 8.37 -0.25 3.08
C GLY A 178 8.19 0.81 1.99
N GLY A 179 7.66 1.99 2.32
CA GLY A 179 7.73 3.19 1.48
C GLY A 179 9.16 3.68 1.19
N VAL A 180 10.16 3.22 1.94
CA VAL A 180 11.59 3.36 1.63
C VAL A 180 12.11 2.11 0.92
N TYR A 181 11.83 0.91 1.43
CA TYR A 181 12.32 -0.36 0.86
C TYR A 181 11.85 -0.60 -0.58
N GLY A 182 10.55 -0.42 -0.84
CA GLY A 182 9.94 -0.65 -2.14
C GLY A 182 10.55 0.25 -3.22
N PRO A 183 10.58 1.59 -3.05
CA PRO A 183 11.17 2.49 -4.03
C PRO A 183 12.68 2.34 -4.19
N SER A 184 13.43 2.16 -3.10
CA SER A 184 14.90 1.96 -3.19
C SER A 184 15.26 0.67 -3.92
N LEU A 185 14.57 -0.44 -3.63
CA LEU A 185 14.71 -1.70 -4.36
C LEU A 185 14.29 -1.55 -5.84
N THR A 186 13.13 -0.94 -6.09
CA THR A 186 12.60 -0.81 -7.45
C THR A 186 13.54 0.04 -8.32
N ALA A 187 14.08 1.14 -7.78
CA ALA A 187 15.09 1.94 -8.47
C ALA A 187 16.36 1.14 -8.76
N LYS A 188 16.90 0.37 -7.79
CA LYS A 188 18.05 -0.52 -8.02
C LYS A 188 17.77 -1.56 -9.10
N ILE A 189 16.57 -2.13 -9.15
CA ILE A 189 16.18 -3.06 -10.23
C ILE A 189 16.20 -2.34 -11.59
N VAL A 190 15.63 -1.12 -11.67
CA VAL A 190 15.60 -0.32 -12.90
C VAL A 190 17.02 -0.05 -13.41
N GLU A 191 17.91 0.39 -12.53
CA GLU A 191 19.33 0.66 -12.84
C GLU A 191 20.08 -0.61 -13.26
N GLY A 192 19.82 -1.72 -12.55
CA GLY A 192 20.44 -3.03 -12.81
C GLY A 192 19.85 -3.80 -14.00
N MET A 193 18.83 -3.30 -14.68
CA MET A 193 18.19 -4.00 -15.81
C MET A 193 19.15 -4.28 -16.98
N LYS A 194 20.23 -3.51 -17.12
CA LYS A 194 21.26 -3.72 -18.14
C LYS A 194 22.05 -5.00 -17.91
N ASP A 195 22.35 -5.31 -16.65
CA ASP A 195 23.18 -6.45 -16.26
C ASP A 195 22.34 -7.69 -15.95
N PHE A 196 21.17 -7.49 -15.32
CA PHE A 196 20.27 -8.56 -14.95
C PHE A 196 18.82 -8.18 -15.31
N LYS A 197 18.43 -8.52 -16.55
CA LYS A 197 17.10 -8.21 -17.08
C LYS A 197 16.00 -8.86 -16.25
N ILE A 198 15.06 -8.07 -15.74
CA ILE A 198 13.88 -8.49 -14.98
C ILE A 198 12.63 -7.93 -15.67
N ASN A 199 11.53 -8.71 -15.73
CA ASN A 199 10.27 -8.25 -16.31
C ASN A 199 9.46 -7.38 -15.31
N LEU A 200 10.07 -6.30 -14.81
CA LEU A 200 9.47 -5.38 -13.84
C LEU A 200 8.30 -4.61 -14.46
N LYS A 201 7.10 -4.69 -13.86
CA LYS A 201 5.87 -4.08 -14.38
C LYS A 201 5.21 -3.05 -13.46
N GLY A 202 5.52 -3.06 -12.18
CA GLY A 202 4.97 -2.09 -11.26
C GLY A 202 5.49 -2.18 -9.84
N MET A 203 5.13 -1.17 -9.07
CA MET A 203 5.36 -1.07 -7.64
C MET A 203 4.06 -0.65 -6.95
N ALA A 204 3.73 -1.22 -5.80
CA ALA A 204 2.60 -0.79 -4.98
C ALA A 204 3.02 -0.59 -3.53
N ILE A 205 2.74 0.57 -2.95
CA ILE A 205 3.09 0.89 -1.57
C ILE A 205 1.81 1.17 -0.78
N GLY A 206 1.59 0.37 0.26
CA GLY A 206 0.50 0.55 1.23
C GLY A 206 0.96 1.41 2.39
N ASN A 207 0.20 2.46 2.71
CA ASN A 207 0.40 3.27 3.90
C ASN A 207 1.88 3.66 4.11
N GLY A 208 2.53 4.08 3.01
CA GLY A 208 3.98 4.15 2.94
C GLY A 208 4.56 5.43 3.52
N TYR A 209 5.64 5.31 4.29
CA TYR A 209 6.47 6.44 4.64
C TYR A 209 7.31 6.88 3.43
N VAL A 210 6.92 7.99 2.79
CA VAL A 210 7.55 8.47 1.54
C VAL A 210 8.21 9.83 1.67
N ASN A 211 7.83 10.62 2.69
CA ASN A 211 8.41 11.94 2.93
C ASN A 211 8.22 12.36 4.40
N GLU A 212 9.33 12.50 5.12
CA GLU A 212 9.38 12.83 6.56
C GLU A 212 8.68 14.15 6.87
N LYS A 213 9.06 15.18 6.11
CA LYS A 213 8.55 16.54 6.31
C LYS A 213 7.04 16.54 6.16
N LEU A 214 6.54 15.94 5.08
CA LEU A 214 5.10 15.82 4.86
C LEU A 214 4.43 14.98 5.94
N ASN A 215 5.05 13.90 6.43
CA ASN A 215 4.45 13.08 7.48
C ASN A 215 4.19 13.90 8.76
N ILE A 216 5.19 14.65 9.22
CA ILE A 216 5.08 15.50 10.42
C ILE A 216 4.10 16.64 10.16
N ASP A 217 4.27 17.36 9.06
CA ASP A 217 3.45 18.51 8.71
C ASP A 217 1.96 18.15 8.55
N THR A 218 1.66 17.02 7.89
CA THR A 218 0.27 16.60 7.71
C THR A 218 -0.32 15.93 8.93
N SER A 219 0.48 15.40 9.87
CA SER A 219 -0.02 14.82 11.12
C SER A 219 -0.81 15.84 11.95
N VAL A 220 -0.36 17.09 11.98
CA VAL A 220 -1.04 18.18 12.70
C VAL A 220 -2.39 18.49 12.07
N ARG A 221 -2.45 18.53 10.74
CA ARG A 221 -3.69 18.75 9.99
C ARG A 221 -4.64 17.56 10.12
N PHE A 222 -4.11 16.35 10.15
CA PHE A 222 -4.87 15.14 10.41
C PHE A 222 -5.48 15.19 11.82
N ALA A 223 -4.67 15.52 12.83
CA ALA A 223 -5.13 15.65 14.21
C ALA A 223 -6.27 16.68 14.33
N TYR A 224 -6.14 17.83 13.68
CA TYR A 224 -7.21 18.84 13.66
C TYR A 224 -8.47 18.33 12.96
N GLY A 225 -8.32 17.76 11.75
CA GLY A 225 -9.43 17.24 10.97
C GLY A 225 -10.21 16.11 11.65
N HIS A 226 -9.60 15.44 12.62
CA HIS A 226 -10.20 14.38 13.43
C HIS A 226 -10.58 14.81 14.85
N GLY A 227 -10.52 16.12 15.17
CA GLY A 227 -10.96 16.66 16.46
C GLY A 227 -10.04 16.32 17.65
N ILE A 228 -8.80 15.93 17.37
CA ILE A 228 -7.80 15.60 18.39
C ILE A 228 -7.21 16.87 19.01
N ILE A 229 -7.01 17.92 18.20
CA ILE A 229 -6.54 19.21 18.67
C ILE A 229 -7.68 20.23 18.66
N ASP A 230 -7.73 21.04 19.72
CA ASP A 230 -8.78 22.05 19.87
C ASP A 230 -8.53 23.31 19.03
N GLU A 231 -9.57 24.14 18.92
CA GLU A 231 -9.52 25.37 18.12
C GLU A 231 -8.46 26.35 18.64
N LYS A 232 -8.17 26.34 19.94
CA LYS A 232 -7.17 27.24 20.54
C LYS A 232 -5.76 26.86 20.07
N ILE A 233 -5.43 25.58 20.07
CA ILE A 233 -4.16 25.07 19.55
C ILE A 233 -4.05 25.37 18.05
N TRP A 234 -5.10 25.09 17.28
CA TRP A 234 -5.13 25.37 15.84
C TRP A 234 -4.92 26.86 15.54
N THR A 235 -5.67 27.74 16.20
CA THR A 235 -5.58 29.21 16.07
C THR A 235 -4.18 29.70 16.47
N THR A 236 -3.57 29.13 17.52
CA THR A 236 -2.19 29.46 17.94
C THR A 236 -1.19 29.10 16.84
N LEU A 237 -1.28 27.89 16.29
CA LEU A 237 -0.44 27.47 15.18
C LEU A 237 -0.63 28.38 13.96
N GLU A 238 -1.88 28.68 13.58
CA GLU A 238 -2.14 29.52 12.42
C GLU A 238 -1.61 30.96 12.61
N HIS A 239 -1.98 31.63 13.70
CA HIS A 239 -1.71 33.05 13.87
C HIS A 239 -0.31 33.36 14.40
N GLU A 240 0.16 32.60 15.40
CA GLU A 240 1.44 32.87 16.05
C GLU A 240 2.59 32.14 15.34
N CYS A 241 2.36 30.88 14.93
CA CYS A 241 3.42 30.06 14.35
C CYS A 241 3.54 30.16 12.83
N CYS A 242 2.42 30.48 12.16
CA CYS A 242 2.31 30.47 10.70
C CYS A 242 1.92 31.84 10.12
N ASN A 243 2.09 32.93 10.88
CA ASN A 243 1.85 34.30 10.44
C ASN A 243 0.44 34.54 9.84
N GLY A 244 -0.56 33.82 10.35
CA GLY A 244 -1.96 33.88 9.91
C GLY A 244 -2.29 33.05 8.68
N CYS A 245 -1.43 32.10 8.28
CA CYS A 245 -1.64 31.26 7.11
C CYS A 245 -1.00 29.87 7.32
N ILE A 246 -1.78 28.94 7.86
CA ILE A 246 -1.28 27.57 8.13
C ILE A 246 -1.11 26.73 6.86
N GLU A 247 -1.80 27.06 5.77
CA GLU A 247 -1.80 26.26 4.53
C GLU A 247 -0.45 26.28 3.78
N SER A 248 0.29 27.40 3.80
CA SER A 248 1.64 27.50 3.22
C SER A 248 2.75 27.33 4.25
N CYS A 249 2.38 27.14 5.52
CA CYS A 249 3.30 27.00 6.63
C CYS A 249 3.94 25.61 6.66
N ASP A 250 5.26 25.58 6.76
CA ASP A 250 6.01 24.37 7.04
C ASP A 250 6.10 24.15 8.55
N LEU A 251 5.19 23.34 9.09
CA LEU A 251 5.12 23.07 10.53
C LEU A 251 6.36 22.31 11.05
N THR A 252 7.24 21.83 10.16
CA THR A 252 8.51 21.20 10.58
C THR A 252 9.63 22.20 10.82
N GLN A 253 9.46 23.46 10.39
CA GLN A 253 10.49 24.52 10.48
C GLN A 253 10.14 25.61 11.49
N VAL A 254 9.00 25.49 12.17
CA VAL A 254 8.63 26.39 13.27
C VAL A 254 9.56 26.19 14.47
N ASP A 255 9.68 27.20 15.32
CA ASP A 255 10.63 27.23 16.43
C ASP A 255 9.94 27.49 17.79
N GLY A 256 10.74 27.54 18.86
CA GLY A 256 10.28 27.95 20.19
C GLY A 256 9.08 27.13 20.72
N HIS A 257 7.99 27.81 21.08
CA HIS A 257 6.78 27.14 21.56
C HIS A 257 6.01 26.45 20.43
N CYS A 258 6.12 26.92 19.19
CA CYS A 258 5.45 26.33 18.04
C CYS A 258 5.98 24.94 17.74
N ALA A 259 7.32 24.79 17.79
CA ALA A 259 7.96 23.47 17.66
C ALA A 259 7.46 22.49 18.73
N ARG A 260 7.31 22.95 19.98
CA ARG A 260 6.78 22.13 21.08
C ARG A 260 5.34 21.71 20.84
N ILE A 261 4.47 22.61 20.35
CA ILE A 261 3.09 22.26 20.02
C ILE A 261 3.05 21.18 18.94
N VAL A 262 3.83 21.34 17.86
CA VAL A 262 3.88 20.34 16.78
C VAL A 262 4.40 19.00 17.30
N GLU A 263 5.46 19.02 18.12
CA GLU A 263 6.01 17.82 18.76
C GLU A 263 4.98 17.16 19.68
N ASP A 264 4.33 17.89 20.57
CA ASP A 264 3.32 17.37 21.50
C ASP A 264 2.15 16.71 20.75
N ILE A 265 1.69 17.30 19.65
CA ILE A 265 0.65 16.72 18.79
C ILE A 265 1.14 15.42 18.16
N PHE A 266 2.33 15.44 17.55
CA PHE A 266 2.90 14.25 16.92
C PHE A 266 3.08 13.11 17.94
N GLN A 267 3.63 13.41 19.13
CA GLN A 267 3.76 12.44 20.21
C GLN A 267 2.40 11.94 20.70
N PHE A 268 1.40 12.80 20.81
CA PHE A 268 0.06 12.39 21.20
C PHE A 268 -0.56 11.38 20.23
N LEU A 269 -0.34 11.51 18.91
CA LEU A 269 -0.85 10.55 17.94
C LEU A 269 -0.26 9.14 18.14
N TRP A 270 0.95 9.04 18.70
CA TRP A 270 1.62 7.76 18.99
C TRP A 270 1.42 7.25 20.41
N PHE A 271 1.32 8.14 21.41
CA PHE A 271 1.35 7.80 22.84
C PHE A 271 0.14 8.30 23.63
N GLY A 272 -0.81 8.99 22.99
CA GLY A 272 -2.02 9.55 23.63
C GLY A 272 -3.09 8.52 23.99
N GLY A 273 -2.79 7.22 23.89
CA GLY A 273 -3.74 6.13 24.14
C GLY A 273 -4.66 5.80 22.96
N LEU A 274 -4.50 6.49 21.83
CA LEU A 274 -5.11 6.11 20.56
C LEU A 274 -4.27 5.04 19.86
N ASN A 275 -4.90 4.24 18.99
CA ASN A 275 -4.17 3.33 18.13
C ASN A 275 -3.62 4.10 16.91
N PRO A 276 -2.30 4.31 16.77
CA PRO A 276 -1.74 5.08 15.64
C PRO A 276 -1.95 4.39 14.29
N TYR A 277 -2.14 3.07 14.29
CA TYR A 277 -2.36 2.32 13.07
C TYR A 277 -3.80 2.43 12.59
N ASP A 278 -4.78 2.67 13.45
CA ASP A 278 -6.17 2.94 13.05
C ASP A 278 -6.86 3.75 14.15
N LEU A 279 -7.09 5.04 13.89
CA LEU A 279 -7.67 5.98 14.84
C LEU A 279 -8.96 5.46 15.50
N TYR A 280 -9.77 4.68 14.79
CA TYR A 280 -11.06 4.20 15.30
C TYR A 280 -11.00 2.81 15.92
N ARG A 281 -9.84 2.17 15.97
CA ARG A 281 -9.63 0.92 16.71
C ARG A 281 -9.07 1.19 18.08
N ASN A 282 -9.45 0.32 19.02
CA ASN A 282 -8.83 0.30 20.31
C ASN A 282 -7.36 -0.15 20.18
N CYS A 283 -6.50 0.46 20.96
CA CYS A 283 -5.15 -0.03 21.19
C CYS A 283 -5.24 -1.27 22.11
N ASP A 284 -4.52 -2.35 21.79
CA ASP A 284 -4.31 -3.42 22.78
C ASP A 284 -3.67 -2.83 24.05
N PRO A 285 -4.22 -3.03 25.25
CA PRO A 285 -3.93 -2.19 26.40
C PRO A 285 -2.59 -2.43 27.10
N ASN A 286 -1.65 -3.28 26.64
CA ASN A 286 -0.39 -3.47 27.37
C ASN A 286 0.54 -2.24 27.26
N PRO A 287 0.48 -1.27 28.20
CA PRO A 287 1.07 0.04 27.99
C PRO A 287 2.59 0.00 28.15
N ASP A 288 3.10 -0.80 29.09
CA ASP A 288 4.53 -0.91 29.38
C ASP A 288 5.30 -1.51 28.19
N VAL A 289 4.69 -2.48 27.49
CA VAL A 289 5.26 -3.07 26.27
C VAL A 289 5.06 -2.13 25.09
N ASN A 290 3.84 -1.61 24.91
CA ASN A 290 3.51 -0.72 23.80
C ASN A 290 4.35 0.55 23.82
N SER A 291 4.56 1.20 24.97
CA SER A 291 5.34 2.44 25.04
C SER A 291 6.79 2.21 24.59
N LYS A 292 7.47 1.16 25.08
CA LYS A 292 8.87 0.87 24.70
C LYS A 292 9.00 0.55 23.21
N LYS A 293 8.08 -0.25 22.67
CA LYS A 293 8.10 -0.62 21.25
C LYS A 293 7.64 0.51 20.34
N MET A 294 6.68 1.35 20.75
CA MET A 294 6.32 2.57 20.02
C MET A 294 7.51 3.52 19.93
N GLU A 295 8.26 3.70 21.02
CA GLU A 295 9.50 4.50 20.99
C GLU A 295 10.52 3.93 19.99
N ALA A 296 10.67 2.60 19.93
CA ALA A 296 11.53 1.96 18.96
C ALA A 296 11.03 2.20 17.52
N ILE A 297 9.77 1.89 17.23
CA ILE A 297 9.15 2.09 15.91
C ILE A 297 9.19 3.56 15.51
N GLN A 298 8.97 4.50 16.43
CA GLN A 298 9.06 5.92 16.18
C GLN A 298 10.51 6.33 15.88
N ARG A 299 11.53 5.81 16.57
CA ARG A 299 12.93 5.97 16.13
C ARG A 299 13.13 5.40 14.72
N GLY A 300 12.38 4.35 14.37
CA GLY A 300 12.26 3.72 13.05
C GLY A 300 11.44 4.48 12.00
N VAL A 301 10.55 5.41 12.36
CA VAL A 301 9.74 6.22 11.43
C VAL A 301 10.15 7.70 11.39
N THR A 302 10.58 8.28 12.51
CA THR A 302 11.03 9.68 12.65
C THR A 302 12.53 9.79 12.91
N PHE A 303 13.20 10.78 12.30
CA PHE A 303 14.57 11.15 12.63
C PHE A 303 14.56 12.19 13.76
N LEU A 304 14.36 11.75 15.02
CA LEU A 304 14.33 12.63 16.21
C LEU A 304 15.57 13.53 16.38
N ARG A 305 16.63 13.30 15.60
CA ARG A 305 17.89 14.06 15.66
C ARG A 305 17.87 15.36 14.84
N SER A 306 16.91 15.58 13.94
CA SER A 306 16.78 16.84 13.18
C SER A 306 16.04 17.94 13.95
N ILE A 307 15.58 17.69 15.18
CA ILE A 307 14.94 18.68 16.05
C ILE A 307 15.95 19.13 17.14
N PRO A 308 16.52 20.35 17.07
CA PRO A 308 17.49 20.85 18.05
C PRO A 308 17.00 20.85 19.52
N ALA A 309 15.67 20.87 19.73
CA ALA A 309 15.03 20.85 21.04
C ALA A 309 15.05 19.46 21.73
N TYR A 310 15.25 18.37 20.99
CA TYR A 310 15.24 17.01 21.55
C TYR A 310 16.42 16.75 22.51
N SER A 311 17.51 17.53 22.41
CA SER A 311 18.65 17.42 23.35
C SER A 311 18.34 17.88 24.79
N ARG A 312 17.22 18.59 25.03
CA ARG A 312 16.94 19.19 26.35
C ARG A 312 15.79 18.57 27.14
N LEU A 313 14.85 17.86 26.52
CA LEU A 313 13.65 17.37 27.22
C LEU A 313 13.72 15.92 27.75
N PHE A 314 14.73 15.13 27.36
CA PHE A 314 15.05 13.86 28.04
C PHE A 314 16.14 14.01 29.13
N LYS A 315 16.06 15.10 29.91
CA LYS A 315 16.79 15.19 31.19
C LYS A 315 16.15 14.24 32.20
N ALA A 316 16.68 13.02 32.21
CA ALA A 316 16.89 12.16 33.38
C ALA A 316 15.83 12.25 34.51
N ASP A 317 14.77 11.43 34.44
CA ASP A 317 14.42 10.60 35.62
C ASP A 317 13.45 9.42 35.39
N LEU A 318 12.83 9.22 34.21
CA LEU A 318 11.85 8.12 34.09
C LEU A 318 12.42 6.75 33.70
N TYR A 319 13.68 6.63 33.26
CA TYR A 319 14.19 5.40 32.64
C TYR A 319 15.03 4.46 33.53
N ARG A 320 15.25 4.77 34.81
CA ARG A 320 16.11 3.92 35.68
C ARG A 320 15.36 2.86 36.50
N LYS A 321 14.02 2.79 36.48
CA LYS A 321 13.28 1.89 37.38
C LYS A 321 12.87 0.53 36.81
N TYR A 322 13.08 0.26 35.51
CA TYR A 322 12.65 -1.00 34.89
C TYR A 322 13.79 -1.72 34.17
N SER A 323 14.85 -2.05 34.92
CA SER A 323 15.90 -2.99 34.50
C SER A 323 15.63 -4.38 35.11
N GLN A 324 14.74 -5.14 34.49
CA GLN A 324 14.65 -6.60 34.64
C GLN A 324 14.36 -7.18 33.25
N PRO A 325 15.13 -8.16 32.75
CA PRO A 325 14.83 -8.83 31.50
C PRO A 325 13.75 -9.88 31.75
N THR A 326 12.48 -9.45 31.81
CA THR A 326 11.37 -10.38 31.58
C THR A 326 11.28 -10.61 30.09
N VAL A 327 11.51 -11.87 29.71
CA VAL A 327 11.32 -12.47 28.38
C VAL A 327 10.13 -11.80 27.68
N MET A 328 10.42 -11.01 26.64
CA MET A 328 9.42 -10.30 25.87
C MET A 328 8.63 -11.31 25.04
N GLY A 329 7.45 -11.68 25.54
CA GLY A 329 6.35 -12.07 24.66
C GLY A 329 6.01 -10.86 23.79
N ALA A 330 6.11 -11.06 22.49
CA ALA A 330 5.99 -10.07 21.44
C ALA A 330 4.61 -9.42 21.36
N SER A 331 4.59 -8.09 21.20
CA SER A 331 3.60 -7.46 20.33
C SER A 331 4.03 -6.19 19.62
N VAL A 332 3.60 -5.98 18.37
CA VAL A 332 3.59 -4.65 17.74
C VAL A 332 2.67 -3.79 18.59
N PRO A 333 3.08 -2.58 19.00
CA PRO A 333 2.25 -1.76 19.86
C PRO A 333 0.82 -1.60 19.38
N CYS A 334 -0.14 -1.59 20.29
CA CYS A 334 -1.57 -1.45 19.97
C CYS A 334 -2.17 -2.56 19.08
N LEU A 335 -1.43 -3.60 18.73
CA LEU A 335 -1.90 -4.79 18.02
C LEU A 335 -1.67 -6.01 18.92
N ASN A 336 -2.62 -6.95 18.92
CA ASN A 336 -2.37 -8.27 19.50
C ASN A 336 -1.91 -9.20 18.38
N ASP A 337 -0.74 -9.76 18.58
CA ASP A 337 -0.06 -10.64 17.64
C ASP A 337 0.66 -11.79 18.38
N SER A 338 0.33 -11.96 19.66
CA SER A 338 0.85 -13.00 20.55
C SER A 338 0.65 -14.38 19.93
N GLU A 339 -0.46 -14.55 19.21
CA GLU A 339 -0.82 -15.79 18.53
C GLU A 339 0.12 -16.08 17.35
N LEU A 340 0.44 -15.06 16.56
CA LEU A 340 1.39 -15.19 15.45
C LEU A 340 2.79 -15.54 15.97
N VAL A 341 3.23 -14.85 17.03
CA VAL A 341 4.55 -15.10 17.63
C VAL A 341 4.63 -16.49 18.25
N THR A 342 3.55 -16.92 18.92
CA THR A 342 3.44 -18.28 19.46
C THR A 342 3.50 -19.33 18.35
N TYR A 343 2.74 -19.12 17.27
CA TYR A 343 2.70 -20.03 16.14
C TYR A 343 4.08 -20.17 15.48
N MET A 344 4.73 -19.05 15.19
CA MET A 344 6.03 -19.00 14.53
C MET A 344 7.12 -19.65 15.38
N ASN A 345 7.12 -19.44 16.69
CA ASN A 345 8.13 -20.01 17.59
C ASN A 345 7.87 -21.47 18.00
N SER A 346 6.76 -22.08 17.60
CA SER A 346 6.55 -23.50 17.90
C SER A 346 7.61 -24.38 17.23
N PRO A 347 8.12 -25.45 17.90
CA PRO A 347 9.10 -26.35 17.31
C PRO A 347 8.65 -26.97 15.99
N GLU A 348 7.36 -27.28 15.87
CA GLU A 348 6.77 -27.86 14.67
C GLU A 348 6.78 -26.87 13.50
N THR A 349 6.43 -25.59 13.74
CA THR A 349 6.45 -24.56 12.70
C THR A 349 7.88 -24.26 12.27
N ARG A 350 8.81 -24.07 13.22
CA ARG A 350 10.24 -23.87 12.92
C ARG A 350 10.81 -25.01 12.06
N LYS A 351 10.49 -26.25 12.41
CA LYS A 351 10.90 -27.42 11.62
C LYS A 351 10.27 -27.46 10.23
N ALA A 352 8.97 -27.16 10.11
CA ALA A 352 8.27 -27.14 8.83
C ALA A 352 8.78 -26.04 7.89
N LEU A 353 9.26 -24.94 8.43
CA LEU A 353 9.85 -23.81 7.72
C LEU A 353 11.37 -23.92 7.56
N HIS A 354 11.97 -25.08 7.89
CA HIS A 354 13.40 -25.34 7.75
C HIS A 354 14.29 -24.34 8.50
N ILE A 355 13.83 -23.85 9.65
CA ILE A 355 14.56 -22.89 10.48
C ILE A 355 15.64 -23.62 11.29
N PRO A 356 16.92 -23.27 11.15
CA PRO A 356 17.98 -23.87 11.94
C PRO A 356 17.82 -23.59 13.44
N ASP A 357 18.24 -24.54 14.28
CA ASP A 357 18.20 -24.39 15.75
C ASP A 357 19.08 -23.22 16.24
N SER A 358 20.08 -22.81 15.45
CA SER A 358 20.95 -21.68 15.76
C SER A 358 20.31 -20.31 15.53
N VAL A 359 19.20 -20.24 14.79
CA VAL A 359 18.48 -18.98 14.55
C VAL A 359 17.63 -18.64 15.77
N GLU A 360 17.63 -17.38 16.20
CA GLU A 360 16.92 -16.91 17.39
C GLU A 360 15.39 -17.09 17.28
N SER A 361 14.69 -16.79 18.38
CA SER A 361 13.23 -16.75 18.40
C SER A 361 12.72 -15.64 17.48
N TRP A 362 11.62 -15.93 16.79
CA TRP A 362 10.96 -15.00 15.90
C TRP A 362 10.16 -13.97 16.68
N ASP A 363 10.24 -12.71 16.27
CA ASP A 363 9.33 -11.63 16.68
C ASP A 363 8.91 -10.88 15.40
N ILE A 364 7.75 -10.23 15.44
CA ILE A 364 7.21 -9.48 14.30
C ILE A 364 8.11 -8.31 13.97
N CYS A 365 8.65 -7.62 14.97
CA CYS A 365 9.65 -6.58 14.76
C CYS A 365 10.87 -6.83 15.64
N SER A 366 12.05 -6.74 15.04
CA SER A 366 13.32 -6.86 15.74
C SER A 366 13.67 -5.55 16.44
N ASP A 367 13.56 -5.53 17.77
CA ASP A 367 13.94 -4.37 18.59
C ASP A 367 15.39 -3.93 18.31
N LYS A 368 16.30 -4.89 18.09
CA LYS A 368 17.71 -4.61 17.74
C LYS A 368 17.80 -3.84 16.43
N ILE A 369 17.10 -4.28 15.38
CA ILE A 369 17.13 -3.61 14.07
C ILE A 369 16.42 -2.27 14.17
N THR A 370 15.19 -2.23 14.65
CA THR A 370 14.40 -1.00 14.75
C THR A 370 15.11 0.11 15.54
N THR A 371 15.97 -0.23 16.51
CA THR A 371 16.75 0.75 17.27
C THR A 371 18.10 1.13 16.67
N SER A 372 18.77 0.22 15.96
CA SER A 372 20.13 0.43 15.41
C SER A 372 20.17 0.77 13.93
N TYR A 373 19.06 0.60 13.21
CA TYR A 373 18.96 0.84 11.78
C TYR A 373 19.26 2.30 11.41
N GLN A 374 20.17 2.48 10.46
CA GLN A 374 20.62 3.81 10.03
C GLN A 374 19.81 4.28 8.83
N LYS A 375 18.73 5.03 9.07
CA LYS A 375 17.96 5.64 7.98
C LYS A 375 18.75 6.73 7.28
N GLN A 376 18.63 6.80 5.98
CA GLN A 376 19.33 7.74 5.11
C GLN A 376 18.38 8.67 4.36
N TYR A 377 17.15 8.22 4.10
CA TYR A 377 16.22 8.95 3.23
C TYR A 377 15.00 9.49 3.97
N SER A 378 14.88 10.81 3.97
CA SER A 378 13.69 11.53 4.44
C SER A 378 12.76 11.96 3.30
N ASP A 379 13.20 11.88 2.05
CA ASP A 379 12.40 12.19 0.86
C ASP A 379 12.68 11.17 -0.25
N MET A 380 11.66 10.38 -0.60
CA MET A 380 11.78 9.32 -1.61
C MET A 380 11.63 9.84 -3.06
N THR A 381 11.42 11.15 -3.27
CA THR A 381 11.25 11.76 -4.60
C THR A 381 12.30 11.30 -5.63
N PRO A 382 13.62 11.25 -5.34
CA PRO A 382 14.62 10.82 -6.33
C PRO A 382 14.38 9.39 -6.84
N PHE A 383 14.01 8.47 -5.94
CA PHE A 383 13.72 7.08 -6.31
C PHE A 383 12.48 6.96 -7.18
N PHE A 384 11.41 7.68 -6.84
CA PHE A 384 10.20 7.71 -7.67
C PHE A 384 10.49 8.25 -9.07
N LYS A 385 11.36 9.27 -9.22
CA LYS A 385 11.77 9.77 -10.53
C LYS A 385 12.47 8.69 -11.36
N THR A 386 13.45 7.98 -10.79
CA THR A 386 14.11 6.84 -11.46
C THR A 386 13.11 5.76 -11.90
N ILE A 387 12.13 5.44 -11.04
CA ILE A 387 11.10 4.43 -11.33
C ILE A 387 10.17 4.86 -12.47
N ILE A 388 9.76 6.15 -12.48
CA ILE A 388 8.92 6.74 -13.52
C ILE A 388 9.65 6.76 -14.86
N GLU A 389 10.92 7.17 -14.88
CA GLU A 389 11.79 7.14 -16.08
C GLU A 389 11.99 5.70 -16.60
N GLY A 390 12.02 4.72 -15.68
CA GLY A 390 12.01 3.29 -15.99
C GLY A 390 10.68 2.74 -16.55
N ASN A 391 9.65 3.57 -16.72
CA ASN A 391 8.29 3.18 -17.16
C ASN A 391 7.63 2.12 -16.26
N VAL A 392 7.95 2.13 -14.96
CA VAL A 392 7.34 1.24 -13.97
C VAL A 392 6.06 1.90 -13.44
N ARG A 393 4.95 1.15 -13.42
CA ARG A 393 3.65 1.67 -12.92
C ARG A 393 3.65 1.71 -11.40
N ILE A 394 3.13 2.79 -10.82
CA ILE A 394 3.14 3.00 -9.37
C ILE A 394 1.71 3.07 -8.84
N LEU A 395 1.44 2.33 -7.76
CA LEU A 395 0.25 2.48 -6.94
C LEU A 395 0.67 2.93 -5.53
N LEU A 396 0.18 4.08 -5.10
CA LEU A 396 0.23 4.51 -3.72
C LEU A 396 -1.18 4.37 -3.15
N TYR A 397 -1.35 3.51 -2.15
CA TYR A 397 -2.64 3.34 -1.49
C TYR A 397 -2.52 3.56 0.01
N TYR A 398 -3.49 4.23 0.61
CA TYR A 398 -3.46 4.60 2.02
C TYR A 398 -4.81 4.36 2.68
N GLY A 399 -4.81 3.77 3.85
CA GLY A 399 -5.94 3.85 4.76
C GLY A 399 -6.21 5.29 5.19
N ASP A 400 -7.46 5.72 5.18
CA ASP A 400 -7.82 7.09 5.59
C ASP A 400 -7.94 7.27 7.11
N THR A 401 -7.77 6.20 7.91
CA THR A 401 -7.77 6.24 9.38
C THR A 401 -6.38 5.98 9.98
N ASP A 402 -5.37 5.79 9.15
CA ASP A 402 -3.98 5.61 9.56
C ASP A 402 -3.36 6.95 10.00
N MET A 403 -2.88 7.01 11.25
CA MET A 403 -2.19 8.17 11.80
C MET A 403 -0.66 8.05 11.67
N ALA A 404 -0.14 6.83 11.61
CA ALA A 404 1.29 6.56 11.53
C ALA A 404 1.90 7.01 10.20
N CYS A 405 1.22 6.69 9.09
CA CYS A 405 1.60 7.08 7.73
C CYS A 405 0.39 7.63 6.99
N ASN A 406 -0.05 8.81 7.42
CA ASN A 406 -1.33 9.36 7.03
C ASN A 406 -1.48 9.60 5.52
N PHE A 407 -2.70 9.40 5.01
CA PHE A 407 -2.98 9.54 3.57
C PHE A 407 -2.68 10.94 3.00
N MET A 408 -2.69 11.99 3.84
CA MET A 408 -2.40 13.35 3.40
C MET A 408 -0.94 13.50 2.95
N MET A 409 0.01 12.86 3.67
CA MET A 409 1.41 12.77 3.24
C MET A 409 1.49 12.13 1.85
N GLY A 410 0.91 10.95 1.67
CA GLY A 410 0.93 10.24 0.39
C GLY A 410 0.29 11.05 -0.74
N GLN A 411 -0.80 11.77 -0.45
CA GLN A 411 -1.49 12.61 -1.41
C GLN A 411 -0.64 13.81 -1.86
N GLN A 412 -0.06 14.53 -0.90
CA GLN A 412 0.78 15.69 -1.18
C GLN A 412 2.08 15.26 -1.90
N PHE A 413 2.68 14.14 -1.49
CA PHE A 413 3.83 13.55 -2.17
C PHE A 413 3.51 13.18 -3.62
N ALA A 414 2.39 12.48 -3.87
CA ALA A 414 2.00 12.13 -5.23
C ALA A 414 1.79 13.36 -6.13
N ALA A 415 1.27 14.45 -5.57
CA ALA A 415 1.10 15.72 -6.28
C ALA A 415 2.43 16.46 -6.51
N SER A 416 3.36 16.40 -5.56
CA SER A 416 4.66 17.10 -5.65
C SER A 416 5.59 16.54 -6.73
N LEU A 417 5.36 15.30 -7.19
CA LEU A 417 6.08 14.70 -8.31
C LEU A 417 5.86 15.41 -9.66
N GLY A 418 4.88 16.33 -9.75
CA GLY A 418 4.66 17.15 -10.95
C GLY A 418 4.11 16.37 -12.16
N LEU A 419 3.59 15.17 -11.95
CA LEU A 419 3.06 14.31 -13.00
C LEU A 419 1.75 14.86 -13.57
N LYS A 420 1.54 14.67 -14.87
CA LYS A 420 0.30 15.08 -15.53
C LYS A 420 -0.89 14.29 -14.98
N ARG A 421 -1.83 14.99 -14.35
CA ARG A 421 -3.09 14.40 -13.89
C ARG A 421 -3.95 13.97 -15.09
N ARG A 422 -4.25 12.67 -15.18
CA ARG A 422 -5.12 12.05 -16.19
C ARG A 422 -6.57 12.00 -15.76
N LEU A 423 -6.81 11.77 -14.47
CA LEU A 423 -8.14 11.75 -13.86
C LEU A 423 -8.08 12.51 -12.54
N SER A 424 -8.94 13.52 -12.39
CA SER A 424 -9.17 14.20 -11.11
C SER A 424 -9.70 13.23 -10.06
N LYS A 425 -9.70 13.61 -8.77
CA LYS A 425 -10.18 12.75 -7.69
C LYS A 425 -11.57 12.20 -8.00
N GLN A 426 -11.72 10.88 -7.99
CA GLN A 426 -12.98 10.17 -8.21
C GLN A 426 -13.18 9.08 -7.16
N PRO A 427 -14.41 8.81 -6.72
CA PRO A 427 -14.68 7.67 -5.86
C PRO A 427 -14.43 6.35 -6.61
N TRP A 428 -13.97 5.33 -5.90
CA TRP A 428 -14.04 3.94 -6.35
C TRP A 428 -14.95 3.15 -5.42
N LYS A 429 -15.66 2.17 -5.97
CA LYS A 429 -16.70 1.42 -5.26
C LYS A 429 -16.38 -0.06 -5.14
N PHE A 430 -16.81 -0.63 -4.02
CA PHE A 430 -16.87 -2.06 -3.74
C PHE A 430 -18.27 -2.37 -3.22
N ASP A 431 -18.93 -3.38 -3.79
CA ASP A 431 -20.32 -3.75 -3.49
C ASP A 431 -21.26 -2.54 -3.31
N ARG A 432 -21.35 -1.71 -4.36
CA ARG A 432 -22.19 -0.48 -4.43
C ARG A 432 -21.83 0.65 -3.45
N GLN A 433 -20.96 0.40 -2.46
CA GLN A 433 -20.48 1.39 -1.49
C GLN A 433 -19.17 2.03 -1.97
N ILE A 434 -18.97 3.32 -1.66
CA ILE A 434 -17.67 3.98 -1.84
C ILE A 434 -16.66 3.31 -0.90
N ALA A 435 -15.64 2.71 -1.49
CA ALA A 435 -14.54 2.07 -0.80
C ALA A 435 -13.32 2.98 -0.68
N GLY A 436 -13.36 4.16 -1.31
CA GLY A 436 -12.37 5.22 -1.16
C GLY A 436 -12.32 6.10 -2.40
N PHE A 437 -11.23 6.84 -2.56
CA PHE A 437 -11.05 7.79 -3.66
C PHE A 437 -9.74 7.55 -4.38
N LYS A 438 -9.66 7.88 -5.66
CA LYS A 438 -8.44 7.74 -6.45
C LYS A 438 -8.18 8.96 -7.32
N THR A 439 -6.91 9.27 -7.53
CA THR A 439 -6.41 10.25 -8.49
C THR A 439 -5.41 9.55 -9.40
N ILE A 440 -5.56 9.67 -10.71
CA ILE A 440 -4.69 9.00 -11.68
C ILE A 440 -3.80 10.05 -12.34
N TYR A 441 -2.50 9.88 -12.20
CA TYR A 441 -1.45 10.61 -12.88
C TYR A 441 -0.84 9.75 -13.99
N ASP A 442 0.06 10.33 -14.78
CA ASP A 442 0.84 9.56 -15.75
C ASP A 442 1.79 8.61 -15.02
N GLY A 443 1.60 7.29 -15.16
CA GLY A 443 2.44 6.27 -14.52
C GLY A 443 2.14 6.01 -13.03
N LEU A 444 1.46 6.92 -12.32
CA LEU A 444 1.16 6.80 -10.88
C LEU A 444 -0.34 6.91 -10.59
N THR A 445 -0.85 6.03 -9.73
CA THR A 445 -2.19 6.13 -9.14
C THR A 445 -2.06 6.34 -7.63
N PHE A 446 -2.68 7.40 -7.12
CA PHE A 446 -2.87 7.60 -5.69
C PHE A 446 -4.30 7.19 -5.31
N LEU A 447 -4.45 6.42 -4.23
CA LEU A 447 -5.72 5.86 -3.78
C LEU A 447 -5.85 5.94 -2.26
N THR A 448 -7.03 6.30 -1.77
CA THR A 448 -7.40 6.11 -0.37
C THR A 448 -8.34 4.91 -0.23
N VAL A 449 -8.29 4.25 0.92
CA VAL A 449 -9.13 3.11 1.29
C VAL A 449 -9.94 3.53 2.51
N ARG A 450 -11.25 3.69 2.30
CA ARG A 450 -12.18 4.23 3.29
C ARG A 450 -12.34 3.29 4.48
N GLY A 451 -12.09 3.82 5.66
CA GLY A 451 -12.20 3.12 6.95
C GLY A 451 -11.15 2.03 7.12
N ALA A 452 -10.03 2.10 6.40
CA ALA A 452 -8.87 1.28 6.65
C ALA A 452 -7.83 2.11 7.40
N GLY A 453 -7.13 1.49 8.34
CA GLY A 453 -5.91 2.03 8.91
C GLY A 453 -4.65 1.56 8.15
N HIS A 454 -3.55 1.39 8.88
CA HIS A 454 -2.20 1.07 8.42
C HIS A 454 -2.11 -0.23 7.62
N MET A 455 -2.56 -1.35 8.21
CA MET A 455 -2.58 -2.68 7.58
C MET A 455 -3.83 -2.84 6.71
N ALA A 456 -3.93 -2.04 5.65
CA ALA A 456 -5.12 -2.00 4.79
C ALA A 456 -5.48 -3.38 4.18
N PRO A 457 -4.52 -4.23 3.74
CA PRO A 457 -4.84 -5.58 3.29
C PRO A 457 -5.48 -6.47 4.36
N GLN A 458 -5.13 -6.29 5.65
CA GLN A 458 -5.79 -7.00 6.75
C GLN A 458 -7.21 -6.50 6.99
N TRP A 459 -7.41 -5.18 7.07
CA TRP A 459 -8.68 -4.62 7.57
C TRP A 459 -9.73 -4.34 6.50
N LYS A 460 -9.33 -4.27 5.24
CA LYS A 460 -10.21 -4.13 4.07
C LYS A 460 -9.84 -5.12 2.97
N ALA A 461 -9.51 -6.35 3.36
CA ALA A 461 -9.11 -7.42 2.44
C ALA A 461 -10.02 -7.57 1.20
N PRO A 462 -11.37 -7.58 1.31
CA PRO A 462 -12.24 -7.68 0.13
C PRO A 462 -12.07 -6.51 -0.85
N GLN A 463 -11.89 -5.29 -0.34
CA GLN A 463 -11.74 -4.08 -1.13
C GLN A 463 -10.35 -3.99 -1.77
N ILE A 464 -9.31 -4.46 -1.07
CA ILE A 464 -7.93 -4.51 -1.56
C ILE A 464 -7.73 -5.63 -2.59
N GLU A 465 -8.28 -6.81 -2.34
CA GLU A 465 -8.16 -7.97 -3.24
C GLU A 465 -8.96 -7.78 -4.54
N LYS A 466 -10.06 -7.02 -4.49
CA LYS A 466 -11.10 -6.88 -5.54
C LYS A 466 -10.69 -7.50 -6.88
N LYS A 467 -11.10 -8.76 -7.09
CA LYS A 467 -11.09 -9.37 -8.42
C LYS A 467 -11.83 -8.44 -9.38
N LYS A 468 -11.15 -7.99 -10.44
CA LYS A 468 -11.83 -7.44 -11.61
C LYS A 468 -12.88 -8.48 -11.99
N ALA A 469 -14.18 -8.15 -11.91
CA ALA A 469 -15.24 -9.04 -12.36
C ALA A 469 -14.78 -9.62 -13.71
N LYS A 470 -14.64 -10.95 -13.76
CA LYS A 470 -13.99 -11.65 -14.86
C LYS A 470 -14.57 -11.10 -16.16
N TYR A 471 -13.69 -10.60 -17.03
CA TYR A 471 -14.08 -10.20 -18.39
C TYR A 471 -14.76 -11.36 -19.14
N ASP A 472 -14.60 -12.60 -18.66
CA ASP A 472 -15.32 -13.78 -19.14
C ASP A 472 -16.83 -13.66 -18.98
N ASP A 473 -17.37 -13.10 -17.90
CA ASP A 473 -18.83 -12.89 -17.79
C ASP A 473 -19.31 -11.91 -18.86
N LYS A 474 -18.51 -10.88 -19.17
CA LYS A 474 -18.81 -9.95 -20.26
C LYS A 474 -18.82 -10.65 -21.61
N LYS A 475 -17.88 -11.57 -21.86
CA LYS A 475 -17.84 -12.36 -23.11
C LYS A 475 -19.01 -13.34 -23.18
N VAL A 476 -19.30 -14.06 -22.11
CA VAL A 476 -20.44 -15.00 -22.00
C VAL A 476 -21.77 -14.25 -22.18
N ILE A 477 -21.92 -13.07 -21.57
CA ILE A 477 -23.13 -12.23 -21.75
C ILE A 477 -23.21 -11.75 -23.20
N ILE A 478 -22.13 -11.21 -23.77
CA ILE A 478 -22.12 -10.74 -25.17
C ILE A 478 -22.40 -11.89 -26.14
N GLU A 479 -21.83 -13.08 -25.95
CA GLU A 479 -22.06 -14.26 -26.78
C GLU A 479 -23.48 -14.80 -26.61
N SER A 480 -24.00 -14.85 -25.39
CA SER A 480 -25.40 -15.20 -25.12
C SER A 480 -26.36 -14.22 -25.80
N MET A 481 -26.05 -12.92 -25.79
CA MET A 481 -26.85 -11.90 -26.45
C MET A 481 -26.75 -11.96 -27.97
N LYS A 482 -25.57 -12.22 -28.53
CA LYS A 482 -25.41 -12.45 -29.98
C LYS A 482 -26.26 -13.62 -30.42
N LYS A 483 -26.24 -14.73 -29.66
CA LYS A 483 -27.06 -15.91 -29.92
C LYS A 483 -28.55 -15.60 -29.87
N ILE A 484 -29.01 -14.87 -28.85
CA ILE A 484 -30.42 -14.44 -28.75
C ILE A 484 -30.83 -13.53 -29.91
N LEU A 485 -29.97 -12.59 -30.32
CA LEU A 485 -30.22 -11.69 -31.45
C LEU A 485 -30.29 -12.45 -32.79
N GLU A 486 -29.38 -13.40 -33.02
CA GLU A 486 -29.38 -14.30 -34.19
C GLU A 486 -30.63 -15.19 -34.22
N GLU A 487 -31.00 -15.83 -33.10
CA GLU A 487 -32.21 -16.63 -32.97
C GLU A 487 -33.49 -15.81 -33.19
N SER A 488 -33.45 -14.50 -32.86
CA SER A 488 -34.58 -13.58 -33.02
C SER A 488 -34.69 -12.94 -34.42
N ASN A 489 -33.85 -13.36 -35.37
CA ASN A 489 -33.83 -12.86 -36.74
C ASN A 489 -33.70 -11.32 -36.84
N ASN A 490 -32.98 -10.70 -35.89
CA ASN A 490 -32.76 -9.24 -35.78
C ASN A 490 -34.05 -8.37 -35.69
N LYS A 491 -35.19 -8.92 -35.28
CA LYS A 491 -36.40 -8.13 -34.99
C LYS A 491 -36.30 -7.46 -33.62
N VAL A 492 -35.69 -6.28 -33.59
CA VAL A 492 -35.39 -5.50 -32.37
C VAL A 492 -36.66 -5.07 -31.61
N GLU A 493 -37.74 -4.70 -32.31
CA GLU A 493 -38.98 -4.18 -31.67
C GLU A 493 -39.77 -5.26 -30.90
N GLU A 494 -39.89 -6.48 -31.42
CA GLU A 494 -40.65 -7.56 -30.75
C GLU A 494 -39.94 -8.06 -29.47
N ASN A 495 -38.65 -7.74 -29.28
CA ASN A 495 -37.85 -8.25 -28.16
C ASN A 495 -37.59 -7.22 -27.05
N ILE A 496 -38.14 -6.01 -27.12
CA ILE A 496 -37.98 -5.00 -26.05
C ILE A 496 -38.45 -5.54 -24.69
N ASN A 497 -39.55 -6.32 -24.66
CA ASN A 497 -40.05 -6.92 -23.42
C ASN A 497 -39.12 -8.01 -22.86
N LYS A 498 -38.46 -8.80 -23.71
CA LYS A 498 -37.41 -9.74 -23.28
C LYS A 498 -36.15 -8.99 -22.84
N PHE A 499 -35.83 -7.88 -23.48
CA PHE A 499 -34.71 -7.01 -23.12
C PHE A 499 -34.90 -6.42 -21.73
N ASP A 500 -36.10 -5.95 -21.38
CA ASP A 500 -36.40 -5.44 -20.04
C ASP A 500 -36.42 -6.54 -18.97
N GLU A 501 -36.87 -7.76 -19.31
CA GLU A 501 -36.75 -8.91 -18.40
C GLU A 501 -35.29 -9.27 -18.12
N ILE A 502 -34.43 -9.25 -19.16
CA ILE A 502 -32.98 -9.48 -19.03
C ILE A 502 -32.30 -8.31 -18.30
N LYS A 503 -32.71 -7.06 -18.56
CA LYS A 503 -32.23 -5.85 -17.87
C LYS A 503 -32.56 -5.89 -16.38
N GLY A 504 -33.74 -6.40 -16.02
CA GLY A 504 -34.13 -6.67 -14.64
C GLY A 504 -33.24 -7.73 -13.96
N ARG A 505 -32.75 -8.72 -14.71
CA ARG A 505 -31.80 -9.73 -14.21
C ARG A 505 -30.34 -9.25 -14.17
N ILE A 506 -29.96 -8.28 -15.02
CA ILE A 506 -28.58 -7.75 -15.17
C ILE A 506 -28.46 -6.33 -14.57
N ILE A 507 -29.07 -6.08 -13.41
CA ILE A 507 -28.76 -4.88 -12.61
C ILE A 507 -27.42 -5.08 -11.91
N ASN A 508 -26.32 -5.00 -12.67
CA ASN A 508 -24.93 -4.95 -12.19
C ASN A 508 -24.09 -4.06 -13.12
N GLU A 509 -22.85 -3.69 -12.75
CA GLU A 509 -21.93 -2.85 -13.56
C GLU A 509 -21.82 -3.30 -15.03
N GLN A 510 -21.97 -4.60 -15.28
CA GLN A 510 -22.01 -5.18 -16.63
C GLN A 510 -23.15 -4.62 -17.49
N GLY A 511 -24.34 -4.38 -16.93
CA GLY A 511 -25.52 -3.89 -17.66
C GLY A 511 -25.34 -2.49 -18.25
N ARG A 512 -24.68 -1.57 -17.55
CA ARG A 512 -24.42 -0.19 -18.03
C ARG A 512 -23.38 -0.12 -19.14
N GLU A 513 -22.35 -0.97 -19.10
CA GLU A 513 -21.35 -1.04 -20.18
C GLU A 513 -21.92 -1.73 -21.42
N LEU A 514 -22.82 -2.70 -21.22
CA LEU A 514 -23.54 -3.43 -22.26
C LEU A 514 -24.57 -2.53 -22.96
N GLU A 515 -25.29 -1.71 -22.20
CA GLU A 515 -26.18 -0.65 -22.68
C GLU A 515 -25.43 0.27 -23.66
N LYS A 516 -24.21 0.70 -23.32
CA LYS A 516 -23.39 1.54 -24.21
C LYS A 516 -23.05 0.87 -25.55
N ILE A 517 -22.74 -0.43 -25.53
CA ILE A 517 -22.41 -1.21 -26.74
C ILE A 517 -23.66 -1.47 -27.60
N ILE A 518 -24.83 -1.65 -26.98
CA ILE A 518 -26.10 -1.84 -27.70
C ILE A 518 -26.57 -0.53 -28.32
N LEU A 519 -26.46 0.58 -27.59
CA LEU A 519 -26.76 1.91 -28.11
C LEU A 519 -25.88 2.26 -29.32
N ASP A 520 -24.61 1.84 -29.35
CA ASP A 520 -23.73 2.01 -30.53
C ASP A 520 -24.19 1.21 -31.77
N LYS A 521 -25.06 0.20 -31.61
CA LYS A 521 -25.56 -0.65 -32.71
C LYS A 521 -26.97 -0.33 -33.17
N ILE A 522 -27.72 0.46 -32.40
CA ILE A 522 -29.06 0.91 -32.79
C ILE A 522 -28.87 2.16 -33.67
N PRO A 523 -29.55 2.25 -34.83
CA PRO A 523 -29.46 3.43 -35.70
C PRO A 523 -29.66 4.73 -34.91
N GLU A 524 -28.79 5.71 -35.16
CA GLU A 524 -28.66 6.99 -34.43
C GLU A 524 -29.99 7.71 -34.16
N GLU A 525 -30.95 7.56 -35.08
CA GLU A 525 -32.28 8.17 -35.01
C GLU A 525 -33.06 7.69 -33.77
N ILE A 526 -33.00 6.40 -33.44
CA ILE A 526 -33.69 5.83 -32.26
C ILE A 526 -32.96 6.21 -30.97
N VAL A 527 -31.61 6.23 -30.97
CA VAL A 527 -30.79 6.61 -29.80
C VAL A 527 -31.01 8.08 -29.41
N SER A 528 -31.25 8.95 -30.41
CA SER A 528 -31.54 10.37 -30.16
C SER A 528 -32.86 10.59 -29.42
N MET A 529 -33.89 9.78 -29.74
CA MET A 529 -35.22 9.92 -29.15
C MET A 529 -35.24 9.49 -27.68
N THR A 530 -34.60 8.37 -27.33
CA THR A 530 -34.56 7.87 -25.95
C THR A 530 -33.73 8.77 -25.03
N ASN A 531 -32.61 9.30 -25.53
CA ASN A 531 -31.76 10.21 -24.74
C ASN A 531 -32.42 11.57 -24.52
N ALA A 532 -33.12 12.14 -25.51
CA ALA A 532 -33.82 13.40 -25.36
C ALA A 532 -34.93 13.31 -24.30
N LYS A 533 -35.75 12.23 -24.34
CA LYS A 533 -36.82 12.02 -23.35
C LYS A 533 -36.28 11.76 -21.94
N TYR A 534 -35.16 11.05 -21.81
CA TYR A 534 -34.51 10.82 -20.52
C TYR A 534 -33.94 12.10 -19.91
N PHE A 535 -33.33 12.97 -20.72
CA PHE A 535 -32.82 14.26 -20.24
C PHE A 535 -33.95 15.22 -19.85
N GLU A 536 -35.06 15.24 -20.59
CA GLU A 536 -36.24 16.05 -20.26
C GLU A 536 -36.83 15.63 -18.90
N LEU A 537 -37.09 14.33 -18.71
CA LEU A 537 -37.64 13.79 -17.46
C LEU A 537 -36.69 13.96 -16.27
N ARG A 538 -35.38 13.88 -16.49
CA ARG A 538 -34.37 14.09 -15.44
C ARG A 538 -34.23 15.56 -15.07
N TYR A 539 -34.41 16.48 -16.02
CA TYR A 539 -34.39 17.92 -15.76
C TYR A 539 -35.64 18.36 -15.00
N GLU A 540 -36.82 17.85 -15.35
CA GLU A 540 -38.06 18.08 -14.60
C GLU A 540 -37.95 17.58 -13.15
N ALA A 541 -37.48 16.35 -12.95
CA ALA A 541 -37.32 15.75 -11.62
C ALA A 541 -36.29 16.46 -10.72
N LEU A 542 -35.30 17.12 -11.30
CA LEU A 542 -34.28 17.88 -10.56
C LEU A 542 -34.71 19.33 -10.26
N SER A 543 -35.66 19.89 -11.01
CA SER A 543 -36.10 21.28 -10.82
C SER A 543 -37.08 21.48 -9.66
N GLU A 544 -37.76 20.41 -9.21
CA GLU A 544 -38.78 20.51 -8.15
C GLU A 544 -38.20 20.57 -6.72
N ASN A 545 -36.92 20.23 -6.52
CA ASN A 545 -36.30 20.22 -5.19
C ASN A 545 -35.45 21.48 -4.95
N ASN A 546 -36.09 22.53 -4.44
CA ASN A 546 -35.51 23.81 -4.03
C ASN A 546 -34.61 23.73 -2.77
N HIS A 547 -33.53 22.94 -2.81
CA HIS A 547 -32.45 23.02 -1.83
C HIS A 547 -31.10 23.09 -2.53
N ILE A 548 -30.49 24.28 -2.50
CA ILE A 548 -29.19 24.57 -3.12
C ILE A 548 -28.13 23.69 -2.46
N ASN A 549 -27.66 22.70 -3.21
CA ASN A 549 -26.53 21.87 -2.84
C ASN A 549 -25.22 22.67 -3.04
N MET A 550 -24.40 22.72 -1.99
CA MET A 550 -23.10 23.41 -2.01
C MET A 550 -22.13 22.78 -3.03
N GLU A 551 -22.29 21.49 -3.33
CA GLU A 551 -21.53 20.76 -4.35
C GLU A 551 -21.90 21.23 -5.78
N ASP A 552 -23.19 21.45 -6.04
CA ASP A 552 -23.67 22.01 -7.32
C ASP A 552 -23.26 23.47 -7.49
N THR A 553 -23.13 24.21 -6.39
CA THR A 553 -22.68 25.61 -6.39
C THR A 553 -21.23 25.73 -6.85
N MET A 554 -20.35 24.82 -6.41
CA MET A 554 -18.96 24.76 -6.88
C MET A 554 -18.88 24.35 -8.35
N TYR A 555 -19.66 23.35 -8.77
CA TYR A 555 -19.68 22.89 -10.16
C TYR A 555 -20.18 23.97 -11.13
N ASN A 556 -21.12 24.81 -10.68
CA ASN A 556 -21.68 25.89 -11.48
C ASN A 556 -21.00 27.26 -11.26
N PHE A 557 -19.90 27.34 -10.50
CA PHE A 557 -19.26 28.63 -10.19
C PHE A 557 -18.88 29.43 -11.44
N ASP A 558 -18.41 28.78 -12.51
CA ASP A 558 -18.10 29.46 -13.78
C ASP A 558 -19.35 30.07 -14.42
N LYS A 559 -20.49 29.38 -14.36
CA LYS A 559 -21.78 29.92 -14.83
C LYS A 559 -22.24 31.08 -13.96
N ILE A 560 -22.15 30.95 -12.63
CA ILE A 560 -22.48 32.02 -11.67
C ILE A 560 -21.61 33.25 -11.97
N ARG A 561 -20.29 33.08 -12.11
CA ARG A 561 -19.33 34.14 -12.46
C ARG A 561 -19.71 34.84 -13.76
N GLU A 562 -20.05 34.10 -14.81
CA GLU A 562 -20.46 34.68 -16.09
C GLU A 562 -21.81 35.41 -15.99
N ARG A 563 -22.76 34.91 -15.20
CA ARG A 563 -24.03 35.62 -14.94
C ARG A 563 -23.83 36.90 -14.15
N VAL A 564 -22.97 36.89 -13.12
CA VAL A 564 -22.61 38.09 -12.34
C VAL A 564 -21.96 39.14 -13.26
N LYS A 565 -21.00 38.74 -14.10
CA LYS A 565 -20.38 39.66 -15.09
C LYS A 565 -21.39 40.26 -16.06
N LYS A 566 -22.42 39.49 -16.44
CA LYS A 566 -23.48 39.92 -17.36
C LYS A 566 -24.63 40.68 -16.67
N GLY A 567 -24.59 40.87 -15.34
CA GLY A 567 -25.70 41.45 -14.58
C GLY A 567 -26.98 40.61 -14.58
N LYS A 568 -26.86 39.28 -14.80
CA LYS A 568 -27.96 38.32 -14.90
C LYS A 568 -28.00 37.33 -13.73
N ALA A 569 -27.21 37.60 -12.68
CA ALA A 569 -27.17 36.77 -11.49
C ALA A 569 -28.36 37.09 -10.57
N THR A 570 -28.87 36.08 -9.86
CA THR A 570 -29.79 36.29 -8.75
C THR A 570 -29.04 36.91 -7.56
N ILE A 571 -29.78 37.51 -6.60
CA ILE A 571 -29.20 38.04 -5.36
C ILE A 571 -28.40 36.97 -4.59
N GLU A 572 -28.86 35.72 -4.65
CA GLU A 572 -28.20 34.59 -4.00
C GLU A 572 -26.91 34.18 -4.73
N GLU A 573 -26.94 34.13 -6.06
CA GLU A 573 -25.74 33.94 -6.90
C GLU A 573 -24.69 35.04 -6.65
N GLU A 574 -25.10 36.30 -6.48
CA GLU A 574 -24.18 37.40 -6.14
C GLU A 574 -23.55 37.24 -4.75
N LYS A 575 -24.32 36.83 -3.74
CA LYS A 575 -23.80 36.55 -2.38
C LYS A 575 -22.78 35.42 -2.43
N ILE A 576 -23.12 34.31 -3.09
CA ILE A 576 -22.23 33.17 -3.30
C ILE A 576 -20.93 33.62 -3.97
N TYR A 577 -21.03 34.37 -5.07
CA TYR A 577 -19.86 34.86 -5.81
C TYR A 577 -18.97 35.77 -4.96
N LYS A 578 -19.55 36.69 -4.18
CA LYS A 578 -18.79 37.58 -3.27
C LYS A 578 -18.08 36.79 -2.18
N SER A 579 -18.74 35.81 -1.56
CA SER A 579 -18.15 34.96 -0.53
C SER A 579 -16.99 34.12 -1.06
N ILE A 580 -17.17 33.47 -2.23
CA ILE A 580 -16.11 32.68 -2.86
C ILE A 580 -14.93 33.58 -3.27
N LYS A 581 -15.20 34.77 -3.82
CA LYS A 581 -14.13 35.73 -4.18
C LYS A 581 -13.37 36.25 -2.95
N ALA A 582 -14.07 36.55 -1.85
CA ALA A 582 -13.44 36.97 -0.60
C ALA A 582 -12.57 35.86 -0.01
N TYR A 583 -13.05 34.61 -0.02
CA TYR A 583 -12.27 33.45 0.39
C TYR A 583 -11.05 33.24 -0.52
N GLY A 584 -11.24 33.28 -1.85
CA GLY A 584 -10.16 33.18 -2.82
C GLY A 584 -9.10 34.26 -2.67
N ASN A 585 -9.48 35.50 -2.33
CA ASN A 585 -8.53 36.57 -2.03
C ASN A 585 -7.77 36.32 -0.72
N LYS A 586 -8.41 35.78 0.32
CA LYS A 586 -7.71 35.36 1.55
C LYS A 586 -6.70 34.26 1.22
N VAL A 587 -7.09 33.23 0.48
CA VAL A 587 -6.20 32.15 0.03
C VAL A 587 -5.05 32.69 -0.83
N LEU A 588 -5.30 33.61 -1.77
CA LEU A 588 -4.25 34.20 -2.60
C LEU A 588 -3.28 35.08 -1.79
N THR A 589 -3.79 35.79 -0.79
CA THR A 589 -2.95 36.58 0.14
C THR A 589 -2.10 35.65 1.01
N CYS A 590 -2.66 34.52 1.42
CA CYS A 590 -1.99 33.44 2.17
C CYS A 590 -0.87 32.81 1.30
N LEU A 591 -1.15 32.50 0.03
CA LEU A 591 -0.18 31.95 -0.92
C LEU A 591 0.91 32.93 -1.39
N THR A 592 0.73 34.25 -1.24
CA THR A 592 1.75 35.25 -1.64
C THR A 592 2.60 35.78 -0.48
N ARG A 593 2.22 35.50 0.78
CA ARG A 593 2.99 35.88 1.98
C ARG A 593 3.97 34.80 2.46
N GLY A 594 3.67 33.53 2.20
CA GLY A 594 4.63 32.42 2.36
C GLY A 594 5.53 32.34 1.13
#